data_AF-A0A7J7JTJ3-F1
#
_entry.id   AF-A0A7J7JTJ3-F1
#
_cell.length_a   1.000
_cell.length_b   1.000
_cell.length_c   1.000
_cell.angle_alpha   90.00
_cell.angle_beta   90.00
_cell.angle_gamma   90.00
#
_symmetry.space_group_name_H-M   'P 1'
#
loop_
_entity.id
_entity.type
_entity.pdbx_description
1 polymer ?
#
loop_
_entity_poly.entity_id
_entity_poly.type
_entity_poly.pdbx_seq_one_letter_code
_entity_poly.pdbx_strand_id
1 'polypeptide(L)'
;MADEAGQKAMLHFIEILMNSSAPLSISQLAGRFGSKNFTPEMRTAAGGNEEGLKSFLTKYPSLFNIEGRYGKAYTVYMLKFRK
;
A
#
# COMPACT_ATOMS: atom_id res chain seq x y z
N MET A 1 4.51 19.90 1.60
CA MET A 1 5.06 19.11 0.48
C MET A 1 4.95 17.59 0.68
N ALA A 2 5.32 17.01 1.83
CA ALA A 2 5.26 15.54 2.01
C ALA A 2 3.83 14.94 2.01
N ASP A 3 2.80 15.75 2.28
CA ASP A 3 1.42 15.29 2.40
C ASP A 3 0.80 14.89 1.04
N GLU A 4 1.02 15.67 -0.01
CA GLU A 4 0.44 15.41 -1.34
C GLU A 4 1.00 14.14 -2.00
N ALA A 5 2.32 13.91 -1.89
CA ALA A 5 2.94 12.71 -2.44
C ALA A 5 2.48 11.44 -1.69
N GLY A 6 2.30 11.53 -0.37
CA GLY A 6 1.73 10.46 0.45
C GLY A 6 0.28 10.16 0.06
N GLN A 7 -0.55 11.19 -0.07
CA GLN A 7 -1.94 11.05 -0.52
C GLN A 7 -2.04 10.42 -1.93
N LYS A 8 -1.20 10.85 -2.88
CA LYS A 8 -1.14 10.24 -4.22
C LYS A 8 -0.71 8.78 -4.18
N ALA A 9 0.32 8.44 -3.40
CA ALA A 9 0.77 7.07 -3.21
C ALA A 9 -0.35 6.19 -2.65
N MET A 10 -1.06 6.69 -1.65
CA MET A 10 -2.19 6.04 -1.03
C MET A 10 -3.35 5.78 -2.01
N LEU A 11 -3.78 6.79 -2.76
CA LEU A 11 -4.81 6.65 -3.80
C LEU A 11 -4.40 5.62 -4.86
N HIS A 12 -3.13 5.60 -5.24
CA HIS A 12 -2.61 4.62 -6.19
C HIS A 12 -2.71 3.18 -5.65
N PHE A 13 -2.38 2.95 -4.39
CA PHE A 13 -2.54 1.62 -3.77
C PHE A 13 -4.00 1.20 -3.65
N ILE A 14 -4.90 2.14 -3.36
CA ILE A 14 -6.34 1.89 -3.36
C ILE A 14 -6.79 1.47 -4.75
N GLU A 15 -6.41 2.20 -5.80
CA GLU A 15 -6.76 1.87 -7.18
C GLU A 15 -6.26 0.47 -7.55
N ILE A 16 -5.01 0.12 -7.22
CA ILE A 16 -4.46 -1.21 -7.47
C ILE A 16 -5.28 -2.28 -6.75
N LEU A 17 -5.58 -2.08 -5.46
CA LEU A 17 -6.34 -3.04 -4.66
C LEU A 17 -7.81 -3.15 -5.12
N MET A 18 -8.41 -2.07 -5.61
CA MET A 18 -9.77 -2.06 -6.17
C MET A 18 -9.82 -2.77 -7.52
N ASN A 19 -8.78 -2.64 -8.35
CA ASN A 19 -8.66 -3.33 -9.63
C ASN A 19 -8.18 -4.78 -9.48
N SER A 20 -7.64 -5.15 -8.31
CA SER A 20 -7.23 -6.53 -8.04
C SER A 20 -8.39 -7.34 -7.49
N SER A 21 -8.68 -8.46 -8.13
CA SER A 21 -9.70 -9.40 -7.64
C SER A 21 -9.24 -10.21 -6.42
N ALA A 22 -7.97 -10.12 -6.04
CA ALA A 22 -7.36 -10.86 -4.95
C ALA A 22 -6.59 -9.92 -4.00
N PRO A 23 -6.46 -10.27 -2.72
CA PRO A 23 -5.66 -9.50 -1.79
C PRO A 23 -4.18 -9.56 -2.21
N LEU A 24 -3.47 -8.43 -2.07
CA LEU A 24 -2.08 -8.30 -2.48
C LEU A 24 -1.17 -8.29 -1.27
N SER A 25 0.03 -8.87 -1.40
CA SER A 25 1.03 -8.80 -0.34
C SER A 25 1.80 -7.49 -0.36
N ILE A 26 2.37 -7.08 0.78
CA ILE A 26 3.26 -5.90 0.88
C ILE A 26 4.38 -5.96 -0.16
N SER A 27 4.99 -7.13 -0.36
CA SER A 27 6.04 -7.34 -1.37
C SER A 27 5.54 -7.06 -2.79
N GLN A 28 4.32 -7.51 -3.12
CA GLN A 28 3.70 -7.27 -4.42
C GLN A 28 3.41 -5.78 -4.63
N LEU A 29 2.98 -5.07 -3.58
CA LEU A 29 2.74 -3.62 -3.63
C LEU A 29 4.05 -2.84 -3.72
N ALA A 30 5.09 -3.22 -2.96
CA ALA A 30 6.41 -2.60 -3.01
C ALA A 30 7.06 -2.81 -4.39
N GLY A 31 6.82 -3.94 -5.05
CA GLY A 31 7.23 -4.17 -6.43
C GLY A 31 6.64 -3.16 -7.43
N ARG A 32 5.51 -2.50 -7.09
CA ARG A 32 4.90 -1.47 -7.93
C ARG A 32 5.59 -0.12 -7.84
N PHE A 33 6.51 0.09 -6.89
CA PHE A 33 7.30 1.31 -6.79
C PHE A 33 8.14 1.59 -8.06
N GLY A 34 8.46 0.56 -8.85
CA GLY A 34 9.15 0.71 -10.14
C GLY A 34 8.24 0.94 -11.34
N SER A 35 6.91 1.03 -11.14
CA SER A 35 5.96 1.25 -12.23
C SER A 35 6.12 2.65 -12.81
N LYS A 36 5.96 2.81 -14.13
CA LYS A 36 6.06 4.13 -14.81
C LYS A 36 5.11 5.20 -14.23
N ASN A 37 3.99 4.78 -13.65
CA ASN A 37 3.00 5.66 -13.03
C ASN A 37 3.30 6.01 -11.56
N PHE A 38 4.40 5.50 -10.99
CA PHE A 38 4.75 5.69 -9.58
C PHE A 38 5.98 6.58 -9.47
N THR A 39 5.80 7.82 -9.00
CA THR A 39 6.88 8.80 -8.96
C THR A 39 7.86 8.51 -7.81
N PRO A 40 9.13 8.95 -7.91
CA PRO A 40 10.10 8.82 -6.82
C PRO A 40 9.63 9.51 -5.53
N GLU A 41 8.87 10.60 -5.64
CA GLU A 41 8.28 11.29 -4.49
C GLU A 41 7.23 10.43 -3.77
N MET A 42 6.35 9.77 -4.52
CA MET A 42 5.38 8.81 -3.97
C MET A 42 6.10 7.65 -3.27
N ARG A 43 7.23 7.19 -3.83
CA ARG A 43 8.05 6.12 -3.25
C ARG A 43 8.65 6.53 -1.92
N THR A 44 9.26 7.71 -1.87
CA THR A 44 9.80 8.26 -0.63
C THR A 44 8.70 8.44 0.41
N ALA A 45 7.54 8.97 0.02
CA ALA A 45 6.41 9.17 0.93
C ALA A 45 5.82 7.86 1.47
N ALA A 46 5.79 6.80 0.64
CA ALA A 46 5.35 5.47 1.03
C ALA A 46 6.41 4.66 1.79
N GLY A 47 7.58 5.22 2.10
CA GLY A 47 8.63 4.59 2.90
C GLY A 47 9.71 3.85 2.09
N GLY A 48 9.60 3.78 0.76
CA GLY A 48 10.69 3.39 -0.15
C GLY A 48 11.03 1.90 -0.26
N ASN A 49 10.66 1.09 0.74
CA ASN A 49 10.85 -0.36 0.81
C ASN A 49 9.61 -1.07 1.41
N GLU A 50 9.65 -2.40 1.54
CA GLU A 50 8.53 -3.21 2.05
C GLU A 50 8.15 -2.85 3.51
N GLU A 51 9.13 -2.70 4.38
CA GLU A 51 8.88 -2.34 5.79
C GLU A 51 8.29 -0.93 5.93
N GLY A 52 8.84 0.03 5.18
CA GLY A 52 8.34 1.40 5.11
C GLY A 52 6.92 1.44 4.55
N LEU A 53 6.63 0.65 3.52
CA LEU A 53 5.29 0.53 2.96
C LEU A 53 4.30 -0.05 3.97
N LYS A 54 4.71 -1.08 4.72
CA LYS A 54 3.90 -1.63 5.81
C LYS A 54 3.60 -0.55 6.85
N SER A 55 4.61 0.16 7.33
CA SER A 55 4.43 1.27 8.29
C SER A 55 3.55 2.38 7.73
N PHE A 56 3.66 2.68 6.43
CA PHE A 56 2.82 3.67 5.75
C PHE A 56 1.35 3.24 5.72
N LEU A 57 1.06 2.01 5.29
CA LEU A 57 -0.31 1.49 5.21
C LEU A 57 -0.95 1.34 6.60
N THR A 58 -0.18 1.01 7.64
CA THR A 58 -0.66 0.97 9.04
C THR A 58 -1.12 2.34 9.55
N LYS A 59 -0.69 3.46 8.95
CA LYS A 59 -1.21 4.79 9.30
C LYS A 59 -2.68 4.99 8.91
N TYR A 60 -3.23 4.12 8.06
CA TYR A 60 -4.60 4.22 7.55
C TYR A 60 -5.42 2.95 7.87
N PRO A 61 -5.64 2.64 9.17
CA PRO A 61 -6.34 1.42 9.59
C PRO A 61 -7.82 1.38 9.16
N SER A 62 -8.42 2.53 8.86
CA SER A 62 -9.79 2.62 8.35
C SER A 62 -9.93 2.15 6.90
N LEU A 63 -8.81 2.01 6.17
CA LEU A 63 -8.79 1.71 4.74
C LEU A 63 -8.07 0.41 4.42
N PHE A 64 -6.96 0.13 5.12
CA PHE A 64 -6.17 -1.07 4.92
C PHE A 64 -6.15 -1.92 6.18
N ASN A 65 -6.36 -3.22 6.00
CA ASN A 65 -6.07 -4.23 7.01
C ASN A 65 -4.84 -5.01 6.54
N ILE A 66 -3.82 -5.10 7.39
CA ILE A 66 -2.59 -5.82 7.09
C ILE A 66 -2.56 -7.05 7.99
N GLU A 67 -2.76 -8.24 7.42
CA GLU A 67 -2.63 -9.49 8.16
C GLU A 67 -1.28 -10.14 7.86
N GLY A 68 -0.52 -10.44 8.92
CA GLY A 68 0.70 -11.23 8.84
C GLY A 68 0.52 -12.55 9.57
N ARG A 69 0.85 -13.67 8.93
CA ARG A 69 1.07 -14.96 9.63
C ARG A 69 2.57 -15.20 9.71
N TYR A 70 3.05 -15.67 10.87
CA TYR A 70 4.47 -16.00 11.07
C TYR A 70 5.00 -16.87 9.91
N GLY A 71 6.05 -16.39 9.24
CA GLY A 71 6.66 -17.06 8.09
C GLY A 71 5.95 -16.88 6.74
N LYS A 72 4.94 -16.01 6.63
CA LYS A 72 4.27 -15.67 5.35
C LYS A 72 4.29 -14.16 5.07
N ALA A 73 4.21 -13.82 3.78
CA ALA A 73 4.13 -12.42 3.34
C ALA A 73 2.90 -11.72 3.95
N TYR A 74 3.11 -10.50 4.43
CA TYR A 74 2.01 -9.65 4.92
C TYR A 74 1.03 -9.40 3.79
N THR A 75 -0.24 -9.74 4.02
CA THR A 75 -1.33 -9.60 3.05
C THR A 75 -2.14 -8.35 3.39
N VAL A 76 -2.40 -7.53 2.37
CA VAL A 76 -3.12 -6.27 2.50
C VAL A 76 -4.52 -6.46 1.93
N TYR A 77 -5.51 -6.13 2.75
CA TYR A 77 -6.92 -6.14 2.41
C TYR A 77 -7.44 -4.71 2.44
N MET A 78 -8.30 -4.35 1.50
CA MET A 78 -9.13 -3.16 1.69
C MET A 78 -10.21 -3.47 2.72
N LEU A 79 -10.37 -2.59 3.71
CA LEU A 79 -11.60 -2.56 4.49
C LEU A 79 -12.71 -2.12 3.55
N LYS A 80 -13.46 -3.08 3.00
CA LYS A 80 -14.76 -2.75 2.43
C LYS A 80 -15.64 -2.36 3.60
N PHE A 81 -16.17 -1.14 3.57
CA PHE A 81 -17.21 -0.69 4.49
C PHE A 81 -18.32 -1.76 4.48
N ARG A 82 -18.33 -2.61 5.51
CA ARG A 82 -19.44 -3.52 5.77
C ARG A 82 -20.62 -2.60 6.06
N LYS A 83 -21.54 -2.53 5.10
CA LYS A 83 -22.83 -1.87 5.24
C LYS A 83 -23.70 -2.65 6.21
#